data_AF-A0A9D4M0K0-F1
#
_entry.id   AF-A0A9D4M0K0-F1
#
_cell.length_a   1.000
_cell.length_b   1.000
_cell.length_c   1.000
_cell.angle_alpha   90.00
_cell.angle_beta   90.00
_cell.angle_gamma   90.00
#
_symmetry.space_group_name_H-M   'P 1'
#
loop_
_entity.id
_entity.type
_entity.pdbx_description
1 polymer ?
#
loop_
_entity_poly.entity_id
_entity_poly.type
_entity_poly.pdbx_seq_one_letter_code
_entity_poly.pdbx_strand_id
1 'polypeptide(L)'
;MNADLECRAGVLSWLSIHSNTFKTNADLECRAKVLSWLSTRRYNLKTSADLECRAVVLRWFNIRLNAFATNADLECRAGVLSLLSIRRNTFKTNANLECRAGVLSWLSIRRYNFKTNADLECRAGVLSWLSIRRNDFKTNADLECRAGVHSWLSIRRNKFKTNADLECGAGVLSWLSIRRNTFKTNADPFNMVINFALRHLYF
;
A
#
# COMPACT_ATOMS: atom_id res chain seq x y z
N MET A 1 14.88 -19.48 16.60
CA MET A 1 15.40 -18.15 16.97
C MET A 1 14.69 -17.14 16.10
N ASN A 2 13.94 -16.23 16.71
CA ASN A 2 13.43 -15.06 16.00
C ASN A 2 14.59 -14.08 15.82
N ALA A 3 14.69 -13.48 14.64
CA ALA A 3 15.72 -12.51 14.32
C ALA A 3 15.08 -11.13 14.25
N ASP A 4 14.78 -10.56 15.41
CA ASP A 4 14.10 -9.28 15.50
C ASP A 4 15.12 -8.15 15.44
N LEU A 5 14.80 -7.11 14.67
CA LEU A 5 15.65 -5.95 14.49
C LEU A 5 14.85 -4.69 14.87
N GLU A 6 15.32 -3.98 15.89
CA GLU A 6 14.75 -2.70 16.29
C GLU A 6 15.66 -1.53 15.90
N CYS A 7 15.07 -0.45 15.40
CA CYS A 7 15.77 0.81 15.22
C CYS A 7 15.00 1.99 15.86
N ARG A 8 15.71 2.83 16.62
CA ARG A 8 15.15 4.01 17.29
C ARG A 8 16.04 5.22 17.05
N ALA A 9 15.48 6.28 16.48
CA ALA A 9 16.23 7.50 16.18
C ALA A 9 15.39 8.76 16.39
N GLY A 10 16.01 9.87 16.78
CA GLY A 10 15.37 11.18 16.68
C GLY A 10 15.17 11.57 15.22
N VAL A 11 16.28 11.60 14.49
CA VAL A 11 16.31 11.84 13.04
C VAL A 11 17.09 10.72 12.38
N LEU A 12 16.49 10.11 11.36
CA LEU A 12 17.13 9.11 10.53
C LEU A 12 17.07 9.61 9.07
N SER A 13 18.23 9.90 8.51
CA SER A 13 18.32 10.35 7.12
C SER A 13 17.91 9.23 6.16
N TRP A 14 18.33 8.01 6.44
CA TRP A 14 18.17 6.88 5.53
C TRP A 14 18.06 5.57 6.28
N LEU A 15 17.07 4.77 5.90
CA LEU A 15 16.94 3.38 6.28
C LEU A 15 16.68 2.55 5.03
N SER A 16 17.56 1.59 4.76
CA SER A 16 17.40 0.67 3.64
C SER A 16 17.53 -0.75 4.08
N ILE A 17 16.53 -1.52 3.70
CA ILE A 17 16.45 -2.94 3.97
C ILE A 17 16.50 -3.62 2.60
N HIS A 18 17.63 -4.23 2.27
CA HIS A 18 17.91 -4.70 0.91
C HIS A 18 18.41 -6.14 0.90
N SER A 19 17.87 -6.97 0.00
CA SER A 19 18.31 -8.36 -0.24
C SER A 19 18.32 -9.25 0.99
N ASN A 20 17.47 -8.97 1.98
CA ASN A 20 17.32 -9.85 3.12
C ASN A 20 16.35 -11.00 2.81
N THR A 21 16.70 -12.19 3.30
CA THR A 21 15.82 -13.36 3.28
C THR A 21 15.63 -13.83 4.70
N PHE A 22 14.41 -13.71 5.20
CA PHE A 22 14.04 -14.24 6.50
C PHE A 22 13.39 -15.60 6.30
N LYS A 23 14.06 -16.63 6.85
CA LYS A 23 13.62 -18.04 6.76
C LYS A 23 12.77 -18.47 7.95
N THR A 24 12.76 -17.67 9.01
CA THR A 24 12.03 -17.84 10.27
C THR A 24 11.34 -16.53 10.59
N ASN A 25 10.55 -16.51 11.67
CA ASN A 25 9.94 -15.27 12.14
C ASN A 25 11.02 -14.24 12.48
N ALA A 26 10.82 -13.03 12.00
CA ALA A 26 11.77 -11.95 12.12
C ALA A 26 11.05 -10.64 11.90
N ASP A 27 10.86 -9.92 12.99
CA ASP A 27 10.14 -8.66 12.94
C ASP A 27 11.15 -7.51 12.87
N LEU A 28 10.86 -6.53 12.04
CA LEU A 28 11.64 -5.32 11.94
C LEU A 28 10.77 -4.15 12.37
N GLU A 29 11.11 -3.55 13.50
CA GLU A 29 10.44 -2.35 13.99
C GLU A 29 11.38 -1.14 13.93
N CYS A 30 10.93 -0.09 13.26
CA CYS A 30 11.69 1.14 13.12
C CYS A 30 10.88 2.37 13.51
N ARG A 31 11.37 3.11 14.51
CA ARG A 31 10.75 4.31 15.05
C ARG A 31 11.68 5.51 14.90
N ALA A 32 11.18 6.55 14.23
CA ALA A 32 11.88 7.83 14.12
C ALA A 32 10.95 9.02 14.34
N LYS A 33 11.43 10.18 14.83
CA LYS A 33 10.60 11.40 14.70
C LYS A 33 10.58 11.84 13.24
N VAL A 34 11.76 11.92 12.62
CA VAL A 34 11.91 12.26 11.20
C VAL A 34 12.67 11.16 10.49
N LEU A 35 12.05 10.60 9.44
CA LEU A 35 12.68 9.66 8.52
C LEU A 35 12.65 10.25 7.10
N SER A 36 13.81 10.60 6.56
CA SER A 36 13.82 11.19 5.21
C SER A 36 13.63 10.12 4.13
N TRP A 37 14.23 8.95 4.30
CA TRP A 37 14.10 7.87 3.33
C TRP A 37 13.97 6.51 3.99
N LEU A 38 12.95 5.79 3.59
CA LEU A 38 12.77 4.39 3.88
C LEU A 38 12.67 3.63 2.56
N SER A 39 13.50 2.60 2.39
CA SER A 39 13.35 1.69 1.27
C SER A 39 13.44 0.25 1.69
N THR A 40 12.53 -0.56 1.17
CA THR A 40 12.60 -2.01 1.25
C THR A 40 12.70 -2.55 -0.17
N ARG A 41 13.75 -3.34 -0.43
CA ARG A 41 13.98 -3.88 -1.77
C ARG A 41 14.48 -5.31 -1.76
N ARG A 42 13.92 -6.15 -2.66
CA ARG A 42 14.30 -7.56 -2.77
C ARG A 42 14.22 -8.30 -1.43
N TYR A 43 13.22 -7.92 -0.66
CA TYR A 43 12.92 -8.49 0.63
C TYR A 43 12.05 -9.72 0.41
N ASN A 44 12.53 -10.90 0.83
CA ASN A 44 11.81 -12.16 0.63
C ASN A 44 11.48 -12.77 1.98
N LEU A 45 10.22 -12.64 2.36
CA LEU A 45 9.68 -13.20 3.60
C LEU A 45 9.08 -14.56 3.27
N LYS A 46 9.75 -15.62 3.70
CA LYS A 46 9.31 -17.01 3.44
C LYS A 46 8.30 -17.51 4.48
N THR A 47 8.31 -16.92 5.67
CA THR A 47 7.45 -17.22 6.84
C THR A 47 6.96 -15.91 7.45
N SER A 48 6.12 -15.97 8.49
CA SER A 48 5.55 -14.79 9.16
C SER A 48 6.63 -13.85 9.65
N ALA A 49 6.65 -12.63 9.15
CA ALA A 49 7.65 -11.64 9.46
C ALA A 49 7.05 -10.27 9.18
N ASP A 50 7.03 -9.44 10.20
CA ASP A 50 6.34 -8.16 10.11
C ASP A 50 7.34 -7.01 10.04
N LEU A 51 7.04 -6.05 9.18
CA LEU A 51 7.80 -4.82 9.08
C LEU A 51 6.93 -3.66 9.54
N GLU A 52 7.26 -3.12 10.70
CA GLU A 52 6.62 -1.92 11.24
C GLU A 52 7.55 -0.70 11.12
N CYS A 53 7.04 0.37 10.52
CA CYS A 53 7.74 1.64 10.43
C CYS A 53 6.87 2.79 10.92
N ARG A 54 7.32 3.49 11.97
CA ARG A 54 6.59 4.59 12.59
C ARG A 54 7.42 5.86 12.54
N ALA A 55 6.85 6.92 11.96
CA ALA A 55 7.45 8.24 11.93
C ALA A 55 6.46 9.36 12.23
N VAL A 56 6.92 10.51 12.73
CA VAL A 56 6.07 11.72 12.67
C VAL A 56 6.08 12.26 11.25
N VAL A 57 7.27 12.38 10.66
CA VAL A 57 7.46 12.79 9.27
C VAL A 57 8.24 11.72 8.52
N LEU A 58 7.66 11.20 7.46
CA LEU A 58 8.31 10.32 6.50
C LEU A 58 8.29 10.97 5.12
N ARG A 59 9.45 11.40 4.60
CA ARG A 59 9.44 12.07 3.28
C ARG A 59 9.21 11.07 2.17
N TRP A 60 9.97 9.99 2.15
CA TRP A 60 9.88 9.02 1.07
C TRP A 60 9.90 7.59 1.58
N PHE A 61 8.88 6.82 1.19
CA PHE A 61 8.80 5.39 1.43
C PHE A 61 8.69 4.62 0.11
N ASN A 62 9.64 3.73 -0.13
CA ASN A 62 9.69 2.89 -1.32
C ASN A 62 9.68 1.41 -0.97
N ILE A 63 8.69 0.69 -1.45
CA ILE A 63 8.55 -0.76 -1.25
C ILE A 63 8.60 -1.41 -2.63
N ARG A 64 9.66 -2.18 -2.91
CA ARG A 64 9.85 -2.68 -4.27
C ARG A 64 10.52 -4.04 -4.39
N LEU A 65 9.99 -4.88 -5.29
CA LEU A 65 10.54 -6.20 -5.61
C LEU A 65 10.57 -7.14 -4.40
N ASN A 66 9.65 -6.96 -3.47
CA ASN A 66 9.50 -7.81 -2.31
C ASN A 66 8.52 -8.95 -2.62
N ALA A 67 8.76 -10.10 -2.01
CA ALA A 67 7.87 -11.24 -2.06
C ALA A 67 7.45 -11.58 -0.64
N PHE A 68 6.16 -11.37 -0.37
CA PHE A 68 5.52 -11.71 0.89
C PHE A 68 4.85 -13.06 0.67
N ALA A 69 5.35 -14.11 1.32
CA ALA A 69 4.81 -15.44 1.17
C ALA A 69 3.53 -15.61 1.98
N THR A 70 3.63 -16.04 3.23
CA THR A 70 2.50 -16.40 4.09
C THR A 70 2.59 -15.65 5.41
N ASN A 71 1.49 -15.01 5.83
CA ASN A 71 1.35 -14.33 7.14
C ASN A 71 2.40 -13.24 7.40
N ALA A 72 2.72 -12.42 6.39
CA ALA A 72 3.76 -11.41 6.48
C ALA A 72 3.18 -10.04 6.19
N ASP A 73 3.20 -9.18 7.21
CA ASP A 73 2.58 -7.88 7.15
C ASP A 73 3.61 -6.76 7.08
N LEU A 74 3.25 -5.68 6.39
CA LEU A 74 4.03 -4.46 6.39
C LEU A 74 3.11 -3.32 6.80
N GLU A 75 3.45 -2.70 7.92
CA GLU A 75 2.76 -1.52 8.41
C GLU A 75 3.66 -0.30 8.35
N CYS A 76 3.12 0.80 7.80
CA CYS A 76 3.76 2.10 7.91
C CYS A 76 2.80 3.15 8.42
N ARG A 77 3.21 3.84 9.48
CA ARG A 77 2.42 4.89 10.14
C ARG A 77 3.22 6.18 10.16
N ALA A 78 2.65 7.24 9.59
CA ALA A 78 3.27 8.56 9.57
C ALA A 78 2.27 9.67 9.96
N GLY A 79 2.69 10.74 10.61
CA GLY A 79 1.86 11.95 10.68
C GLY A 79 1.74 12.58 9.28
N VAL A 80 2.89 12.76 8.63
CA VAL A 80 3.01 13.26 7.26
C VAL A 80 3.86 12.30 6.43
N LEU A 81 3.33 11.89 5.29
CA LEU A 81 4.02 11.08 4.29
C LEU A 81 4.01 11.81 2.94
N SER A 82 5.17 12.26 2.45
CA SER A 82 5.17 12.99 1.17
C SER A 82 4.97 12.04 0.00
N LEU A 83 5.67 10.91 -0.03
CA LEU A 83 5.56 9.95 -1.13
C LEU A 83 5.63 8.51 -0.64
N LEU A 84 4.62 7.73 -1.02
CA LEU A 84 4.56 6.28 -0.89
C LEU A 84 4.56 5.63 -2.28
N SER A 85 5.61 4.88 -2.59
CA SER A 85 5.74 4.16 -3.85
C SER A 85 5.85 2.66 -3.60
N ILE A 86 4.85 1.93 -4.08
CA ILE A 86 4.72 0.51 -3.87
C ILE A 86 4.72 -0.18 -5.23
N ARG A 87 5.78 -0.94 -5.55
CA ARG A 87 6.04 -1.39 -6.93
C ARG A 87 6.57 -2.82 -7.04
N ARG A 88 5.97 -3.61 -7.93
CA ARG A 88 6.48 -4.96 -8.29
C ARG A 88 6.63 -5.88 -7.08
N ASN A 89 5.72 -5.81 -6.12
CA ASN A 89 5.70 -6.79 -5.03
C ASN A 89 4.68 -7.88 -5.34
N THR A 90 4.86 -9.04 -4.72
CA THR A 90 3.95 -10.19 -4.84
C THR A 90 3.55 -10.63 -3.45
N PHE A 91 2.25 -10.79 -3.22
CA PHE A 91 1.66 -11.28 -1.98
C PHE A 91 1.02 -12.62 -2.31
N LYS A 92 1.44 -13.71 -1.64
CA LYS A 92 0.93 -15.04 -1.95
C LYS A 92 -0.33 -15.37 -1.14
N THR A 93 -0.23 -15.47 0.17
CA THR A 93 -1.36 -15.93 0.99
C THR A 93 -1.38 -15.20 2.33
N ASN A 94 -2.52 -14.63 2.75
CA ASN A 94 -2.68 -14.00 4.07
C ASN A 94 -1.56 -13.00 4.38
N ALA A 95 -1.33 -12.02 3.51
CA ALA A 95 -0.27 -11.06 3.71
C ALA A 95 -0.80 -9.67 3.39
N ASN A 96 -0.60 -8.74 4.32
CA ASN A 96 -1.25 -7.44 4.29
C ASN A 96 -0.22 -6.31 4.19
N LEU A 97 -0.60 -5.26 3.48
CA LEU A 97 0.16 -4.02 3.45
C LEU A 97 -0.73 -2.89 3.95
N GLU A 98 -0.42 -2.36 5.12
CA GLU A 98 -1.11 -1.21 5.68
C GLU A 98 -0.23 0.05 5.66
N CYS A 99 -0.79 1.15 5.17
CA CYS A 99 -0.16 2.45 5.22
C CYS A 99 -1.15 3.49 5.76
N ARG A 100 -0.81 4.13 6.87
CA ARG A 100 -1.66 5.13 7.54
C ARG A 100 -0.92 6.45 7.65
N ALA A 101 -1.53 7.53 7.19
CA ALA A 101 -0.99 8.88 7.35
C ALA A 101 -2.03 9.92 7.74
N GLY A 102 -1.66 10.98 8.46
CA GLY A 102 -2.53 12.16 8.57
C GLY A 102 -2.65 12.86 7.21
N VAL A 103 -1.50 13.09 6.58
CA VAL A 103 -1.39 13.68 5.23
C VAL A 103 -0.52 12.79 4.36
N LEU A 104 -1.02 12.43 3.17
CA LEU A 104 -0.28 11.71 2.13
C LEU A 104 -0.28 12.51 0.83
N SER A 105 0.86 13.04 0.40
CA SER A 105 0.85 13.85 -0.85
C SER A 105 0.74 12.96 -2.08
N TRP A 106 1.46 11.84 -2.13
CA TRP A 106 1.46 10.96 -3.30
C TRP A 106 1.50 9.48 -2.94
N LEU A 107 0.52 8.73 -3.45
CA LEU A 107 0.47 7.28 -3.39
C LEU A 107 0.50 6.68 -4.79
N SER A 108 1.49 5.82 -5.05
CA SER A 108 1.64 5.09 -6.31
C SER A 108 1.75 3.60 -6.07
N ILE A 109 0.72 2.84 -6.45
CA ILE A 109 0.69 1.38 -6.39
C ILE A 109 0.76 0.83 -7.80
N ARG A 110 1.79 0.05 -8.13
CA ARG A 110 1.99 -0.42 -9.51
C ARG A 110 2.59 -1.81 -9.63
N ARG A 111 2.08 -2.58 -10.60
CA ARG A 111 2.57 -3.93 -10.93
C ARG A 111 2.56 -4.86 -9.73
N TYR A 112 1.49 -4.78 -8.95
CA TYR A 112 1.23 -5.70 -7.86
C TYR A 112 0.55 -6.97 -8.35
N ASN A 113 0.80 -8.07 -7.65
CA ASN A 113 0.13 -9.33 -7.87
C ASN A 113 -0.36 -9.86 -6.53
N PHE A 114 -1.64 -9.65 -6.27
CA PHE A 114 -2.33 -10.18 -5.09
C PHE A 114 -2.91 -11.54 -5.46
N LYS A 115 -2.49 -12.57 -4.73
CA LYS A 115 -2.94 -13.93 -5.02
C LYS A 115 -4.18 -14.30 -4.21
N THR A 116 -4.04 -14.72 -2.96
CA THR A 116 -5.17 -15.26 -2.19
C THR A 116 -5.21 -14.64 -0.80
N ASN A 117 -6.34 -14.07 -0.39
CA ASN A 117 -6.51 -13.45 0.93
C ASN A 117 -5.38 -12.46 1.23
N ALA A 118 -5.15 -11.49 0.34
CA ALA A 118 -4.03 -10.58 0.47
C ALA A 118 -4.49 -9.17 0.20
N ASP A 119 -4.37 -8.32 1.22
CA ASP A 119 -5.01 -7.02 1.21
C ASP A 119 -3.99 -5.89 1.22
N LEU A 120 -4.34 -4.80 0.55
CA LEU A 120 -3.61 -3.55 0.66
C LEU A 120 -4.56 -2.46 1.12
N GLU A 121 -4.24 -1.90 2.27
CA GLU A 121 -4.99 -0.80 2.84
C GLU A 121 -4.12 0.46 2.93
N CYS A 122 -4.65 1.56 2.41
CA CYS A 122 -4.08 2.89 2.56
C CYS A 122 -5.12 3.85 3.13
N ARG A 123 -4.86 4.41 4.31
CA ARG A 123 -5.74 5.40 4.96
C ARG A 123 -5.02 6.73 5.14
N ALA A 124 -5.67 7.81 4.73
CA ALA A 124 -5.17 9.16 4.98
C ALA A 124 -6.26 10.13 5.45
N GLY A 125 -5.95 11.16 6.23
CA GLY A 125 -6.88 12.28 6.41
C GLY A 125 -7.05 13.05 5.10
N VAL A 126 -5.91 13.37 4.46
CA VAL A 126 -5.82 14.02 3.15
C VAL A 126 -4.90 13.22 2.25
N LEU A 127 -5.35 12.91 1.03
CA LEU A 127 -4.54 12.30 -0.01
C LEU A 127 -4.61 13.13 -1.30
N SER A 128 -3.52 13.79 -1.66
CA SER A 128 -3.53 14.67 -2.85
C SER A 128 -3.57 13.86 -4.15
N TRP A 129 -2.80 12.79 -4.25
CA TRP A 129 -2.70 12.02 -5.48
C TRP A 129 -2.61 10.52 -5.26
N LEU A 130 -3.56 9.78 -5.83
CA LEU A 130 -3.60 8.32 -5.83
C LEU A 130 -3.50 7.77 -7.26
N SER A 131 -2.48 6.95 -7.52
CA SER A 131 -2.35 6.20 -8.76
C SER A 131 -2.23 4.70 -8.52
N ILE A 132 -3.20 3.95 -9.03
CA ILE A 132 -3.27 2.48 -8.97
C ILE A 132 -3.19 1.94 -10.39
N ARG A 133 -2.09 1.25 -10.74
CA ARG A 133 -1.85 0.88 -12.14
C ARG A 133 -1.21 -0.48 -12.35
N ARG A 134 -1.75 -1.25 -13.31
CA ARG A 134 -1.17 -2.54 -13.77
C ARG A 134 -1.08 -3.59 -12.67
N ASN A 135 -2.05 -3.63 -11.76
CA ASN A 135 -2.13 -4.66 -10.72
C ASN A 135 -2.99 -5.84 -11.19
N ASP A 136 -2.70 -7.04 -10.68
CA ASP A 136 -3.50 -8.26 -10.86
C ASP A 136 -4.01 -8.68 -9.48
N PHE A 137 -5.32 -8.58 -9.29
CA PHE A 137 -6.05 -9.04 -8.11
C PHE A 137 -6.70 -10.37 -8.46
N LYS A 138 -6.40 -11.40 -7.66
CA LYS A 138 -6.86 -12.76 -7.94
C LYS A 138 -8.07 -13.14 -7.10
N THR A 139 -7.90 -13.92 -6.04
CA THR A 139 -9.02 -14.53 -5.30
C THR A 139 -9.07 -13.97 -3.89
N ASN A 140 -10.18 -13.34 -3.48
CA ASN A 140 -10.33 -12.71 -2.15
C ASN A 140 -9.15 -11.76 -1.88
N ALA A 141 -8.94 -10.78 -2.73
CA ALA A 141 -7.76 -9.94 -2.68
C ALA A 141 -8.18 -8.48 -2.86
N ASP A 142 -8.14 -7.74 -1.76
CA ASP A 142 -8.80 -6.46 -1.70
C ASP A 142 -7.79 -5.31 -1.68
N LEU A 143 -8.18 -4.21 -2.31
CA LEU A 143 -7.45 -2.95 -2.20
C LEU A 143 -8.39 -1.88 -1.69
N GLU A 144 -8.08 -1.38 -0.50
CA GLU A 144 -8.77 -0.27 0.12
C GLU A 144 -7.91 0.99 0.13
N CYS A 145 -8.47 2.10 -0.35
CA CYS A 145 -7.88 3.43 -0.23
C CYS A 145 -8.93 4.41 0.28
N ARG A 146 -8.79 4.85 1.53
CA ARG A 146 -9.73 5.78 2.16
C ARG A 146 -9.04 7.09 2.50
N ALA A 147 -9.66 8.21 2.15
CA ALA A 147 -9.29 9.48 2.75
C ALA A 147 -10.47 10.42 2.99
N GLY A 148 -10.32 11.40 3.89
CA GLY A 148 -11.33 12.46 4.00
C GLY A 148 -11.42 13.27 2.69
N VAL A 149 -10.27 13.58 2.10
CA VAL A 149 -10.16 14.36 0.86
C VAL A 149 -9.19 13.70 -0.13
N HIS A 150 -9.64 13.57 -1.38
CA HIS A 150 -8.84 13.19 -2.54
C HIS A 150 -8.79 14.32 -3.57
N SER A 151 -7.60 14.82 -3.93
CA SER A 151 -7.52 15.76 -5.06
C SER A 151 -7.54 15.03 -6.41
N TRP A 152 -6.89 13.88 -6.51
CA TRP A 152 -6.78 13.15 -7.77
C TRP A 152 -6.70 11.63 -7.58
N LEU A 153 -7.57 10.90 -8.27
CA LEU A 153 -7.62 9.44 -8.27
C LEU A 153 -7.54 8.89 -9.69
N SER A 154 -6.50 8.09 -9.99
CA SER A 154 -6.41 7.31 -11.23
C SER A 154 -6.26 5.82 -10.98
N ILE A 155 -7.16 5.06 -11.59
CA ILE A 155 -7.17 3.60 -11.59
C ILE A 155 -7.05 3.10 -13.03
N ARG A 156 -5.93 2.46 -13.40
CA ARG A 156 -5.68 2.12 -14.82
C ARG A 156 -5.01 0.76 -15.04
N ARG A 157 -5.50 0.00 -16.02
CA ARG A 157 -4.88 -1.26 -16.48
C ARG A 157 -4.79 -2.34 -15.40
N ASN A 158 -5.71 -2.35 -14.44
CA ASN A 158 -5.78 -3.39 -13.42
C ASN A 158 -6.65 -4.56 -13.89
N LYS A 159 -6.37 -5.74 -13.35
CA LYS A 159 -7.13 -6.97 -13.63
C LYS A 159 -7.68 -7.50 -12.31
N PHE A 160 -8.96 -7.83 -12.30
CA PHE A 160 -9.67 -8.39 -11.15
C PHE A 160 -10.25 -9.74 -11.55
N LYS A 161 -10.09 -10.72 -10.68
CA LYS A 161 -10.64 -12.07 -10.85
C LYS A 161 -11.63 -12.34 -9.71
N THR A 162 -11.95 -13.60 -9.45
CA THR A 162 -13.02 -14.03 -8.55
C THR A 162 -12.95 -13.40 -7.17
N ASN A 163 -14.01 -12.72 -6.73
CA ASN A 163 -14.12 -12.11 -5.39
C ASN A 163 -12.93 -11.19 -5.07
N ALA A 164 -12.57 -10.29 -5.96
CA ALA A 164 -11.50 -9.33 -5.72
C ALA A 164 -12.03 -7.91 -5.85
N ASP A 165 -11.91 -7.15 -4.77
CA ASP A 165 -12.57 -5.87 -4.67
C ASP A 165 -11.57 -4.70 -4.68
N LEU A 166 -12.02 -3.56 -5.17
CA LEU A 166 -11.29 -2.31 -5.12
C LEU A 166 -12.20 -1.25 -4.53
N GLU A 167 -11.92 -0.86 -3.29
CA GLU A 167 -12.62 0.23 -2.63
C GLU A 167 -11.73 1.47 -2.57
N CYS A 168 -12.22 2.57 -3.13
CA CYS A 168 -11.58 3.87 -3.04
C CYS A 168 -12.61 4.91 -2.59
N GLY A 169 -12.58 5.27 -1.31
CA GLY A 169 -13.54 6.17 -0.69
C GLY A 169 -12.93 7.52 -0.32
N ALA A 170 -13.66 8.61 -0.58
CA ALA A 170 -13.40 9.88 0.07
C ALA A 170 -14.66 10.73 0.28
N GLY A 171 -14.64 11.61 1.28
CA GLY A 171 -15.71 12.59 1.48
C GLY A 171 -15.72 13.69 0.42
N VAL A 172 -14.53 14.02 -0.11
CA VAL A 172 -14.36 14.96 -1.23
C VAL A 172 -13.42 14.36 -2.27
N LEU A 173 -13.79 14.42 -3.55
CA LEU A 173 -12.96 14.01 -4.68
C LEU A 173 -12.98 15.05 -5.79
N SER A 174 -11.83 15.64 -6.13
CA SER A 174 -11.76 16.67 -7.18
C SER A 174 -11.59 16.10 -8.60
N TRP A 175 -10.98 14.92 -8.76
CA TRP A 175 -10.79 14.32 -10.07
C TRP A 175 -10.70 12.79 -10.02
N LEU A 176 -11.39 12.13 -10.96
CA LEU A 176 -11.42 10.68 -11.11
C LEU A 176 -11.11 10.26 -12.55
N SER A 177 -10.22 9.28 -12.73
CA SER A 177 -10.06 8.55 -14.00
C SER A 177 -9.94 7.06 -13.77
N ILE A 178 -10.84 6.33 -14.40
CA ILE A 178 -10.85 4.86 -14.41
C ILE A 178 -10.73 4.40 -15.85
N ARG A 179 -9.63 3.72 -16.23
CA ARG A 179 -9.39 3.36 -17.64
C ARG A 179 -8.75 1.99 -17.82
N ARG A 180 -9.28 1.21 -18.76
CA ARG A 180 -8.70 -0.07 -19.24
C ARG A 180 -8.54 -1.12 -18.12
N ASN A 181 -9.47 -1.18 -17.17
CA ASN A 181 -9.49 -2.24 -16.16
C ASN A 181 -10.32 -3.43 -16.69
N THR A 182 -10.04 -4.64 -16.22
CA THR A 182 -10.74 -5.86 -16.64
C THR A 182 -11.23 -6.64 -15.43
N PHE A 183 -12.47 -7.12 -15.48
CA PHE A 183 -13.15 -7.81 -14.39
C PHE A 183 -13.63 -9.17 -14.86
N LYS A 184 -13.45 -10.22 -14.05
CA LYS A 184 -13.98 -11.57 -14.30
C LYS A 184 -15.03 -11.91 -13.23
N THR A 185 -15.87 -12.90 -13.52
CA THR A 185 -16.97 -13.47 -12.68
C THR A 185 -16.83 -13.24 -11.18
N ASN A 186 -17.89 -12.72 -10.54
CA ASN A 186 -18.00 -12.44 -9.11
C ASN A 186 -16.91 -11.52 -8.53
N ALA A 187 -16.19 -10.76 -9.35
CA ALA A 187 -15.52 -9.57 -8.87
C ALA A 187 -16.57 -8.48 -8.63
N ASP A 188 -16.61 -7.87 -7.45
CA ASP A 188 -17.29 -6.59 -7.24
C ASP A 188 -16.25 -5.47 -7.21
N PRO A 189 -15.74 -5.06 -8.38
CA PRO A 189 -14.68 -4.06 -8.43
C PRO A 189 -15.12 -2.66 -7.99
N PHE A 190 -16.41 -2.45 -7.73
CA PHE A 190 -16.99 -1.14 -7.50
C PHE A 190 -18.03 -1.19 -6.40
N ASN A 191 -17.68 -1.72 -5.23
CA ASN A 191 -18.31 -1.28 -4.00
C ASN A 191 -17.78 0.10 -3.59
N MET A 192 -17.81 1.03 -4.55
CA MET A 192 -17.41 2.41 -4.36
C MET A 192 -18.58 3.06 -3.62
N VAL A 193 -18.53 3.07 -2.29
CA VAL A 193 -19.40 3.94 -1.48
C VAL A 193 -18.94 5.37 -1.73
N ILE A 194 -19.42 5.91 -2.84
CA ILE A 194 -19.19 7.27 -3.31
C ILE A 194 -20.14 8.18 -2.53
N ASN A 195 -19.71 8.63 -1.34
CA ASN A 195 -20.23 9.87 -0.77
C ASN A 195 -19.41 11.04 -1.34
N PHE A 196 -19.40 11.21 -2.67
CA PHE A 196 -18.72 12.34 -3.30
C PHE A 196 -19.71 13.48 -3.52
N ALA A 197 -19.41 14.66 -2.97
CA ALA A 197 -19.89 15.91 -3.55
C ALA A 197 -19.18 16.12 -4.91
N LEU A 198 -19.72 15.56 -6.01
CA LEU A 198 -19.10 15.58 -7.33
C LEU A 198 -19.25 16.94 -8.03
N ARG A 199 -18.13 17.59 -8.39
CA ARG A 199 -18.05 18.53 -9.51
C ARG A 199 -17.22 17.89 -10.63
N HIS A 200 -17.88 17.54 -11.73
CA HIS A 200 -17.33 17.10 -13.03
C HIS A 200 -16.85 15.62 -13.14
N LEU A 201 -17.71 14.79 -13.76
CA LEU A 201 -17.33 13.52 -14.39
C LEU A 201 -17.06 13.78 -15.88
N TYR A 202 -15.95 13.26 -16.42
CA TYR A 202 -15.74 13.12 -17.87
C TYR A 202 -15.65 11.63 -18.19
N PHE A 203 -16.64 11.12 -18.94
CA PHE A 203 -16.71 9.74 -19.43
C PHE A 203 -15.81 9.54 -20.66
#